data_AF-A0AAE9YZV7-F1
#
_entry.id   AF-A0AAE9YZV7-F1
#
_cell.length_a   1.000
_cell.length_b   1.000
_cell.length_c   1.000
_cell.angle_alpha   90.00
_cell.angle_beta   90.00
_cell.angle_gamma   90.00
#
_symmetry.space_group_name_H-M   'P 1'
#
loop_
_entity.id
_entity.type
_entity.pdbx_description
1 polymer ?
#
loop_
_entity_poly.entity_id
_entity_poly.type
_entity_poly.pdbx_seq_one_letter_code
_entity_poly.pdbx_strand_id
1 'polypeptide(L)'
;MMPAHKTDLGEQLYQLLPSVFRERDNTRRDGDNNIIEKGDLAKYLQANGDLLTQIYYTVKQQLYDNFPDEAGLDSEGLEQSCQPWLLPYFADLLDVTLVSPDIAGQRAEVANAIAWRQSKGSLPCLEDICEAVGQFEVEIQEGYKRIAATARIGDPLLPAILFGADEDLDASLPAAEKARHPGLPYVTVDFRYASRSAQCDINDPAAITSNIDNSQVNWCQQNHNGVPCFPGSYQDVSKRTVDFRTPGPGASAGFISASGTTLDSYRTARANKGFFHPRKLLCYTPLQVGFFSKNPVSIHWSGIESEENYQDDNIRIITGTTEWNGKEVPHYSYLGLTDKALKLRGVKTFDEEAVYEFANIWLENTLTIKDGQLKLTGCAVRKLIVSDPEKDVPVLDAKSSLIKTIEVASGMIQLEYCTVLEVVLAEVVLISDCILLKQIRKDRVDMDPPEKGCIRYSRFEPQEFNLGLDPLDEQLLVNQGSCTSDMPNFINLTFGEPGCGVLWANSSESIKYGAEDGGEMGAYHDDLMILKQDAVIDKLADFLPVGFEAVLVSDVSLNCIPPQKQA
;
A
#
# COMPACT_ATOMS: atom_id res chain seq x y z
N MET A 1 -16.62 19.53 8.61
CA MET A 1 -17.06 20.32 7.43
C MET A 1 -18.23 19.57 6.82
N MET A 2 -19.42 20.15 6.67
CA MET A 2 -20.52 19.42 6.02
C MET A 2 -20.13 19.13 4.56
N PRO A 3 -20.41 17.93 4.03
CA PRO A 3 -20.10 17.63 2.63
C PRO A 3 -20.81 18.66 1.74
N ALA A 4 -20.08 19.19 0.75
CA ALA A 4 -20.64 20.11 -0.21
C ALA A 4 -21.66 19.33 -1.07
N HIS A 5 -22.94 19.44 -0.72
CA HIS A 5 -24.01 18.82 -1.46
C HIS A 5 -24.11 19.43 -2.86
N LYS A 6 -24.11 18.58 -3.89
CA LYS A 6 -24.15 19.02 -5.30
C LYS A 6 -25.51 19.62 -5.70
N THR A 7 -26.58 19.22 -5.00
CA THR A 7 -27.94 19.69 -5.26
C THR A 7 -28.33 20.80 -4.29
N ASP A 8 -28.54 22.03 -4.80
CA ASP A 8 -29.10 23.15 -4.02
C ASP A 8 -30.62 23.24 -4.24
N LEU A 9 -31.40 22.59 -3.36
CA LEU A 9 -32.85 22.67 -3.39
C LEU A 9 -33.37 24.08 -3.05
N GLY A 10 -32.59 24.91 -2.35
CA GLY A 10 -32.96 26.29 -2.02
C GLY A 10 -33.04 27.16 -3.27
N GLU A 11 -32.03 27.06 -4.13
CA GLU A 11 -32.05 27.72 -5.43
C GLU A 11 -33.17 27.18 -6.32
N GLN A 12 -33.38 25.87 -6.36
CA GLN A 12 -34.47 25.28 -7.15
C GLN A 12 -35.84 25.78 -6.69
N LEU A 13 -36.11 25.84 -5.38
CA LEU A 13 -37.34 26.38 -4.83
C LEU A 13 -37.55 27.85 -5.21
N TYR A 14 -36.48 28.65 -5.18
CA TYR A 14 -36.54 30.04 -5.60
C TYR A 14 -36.85 30.17 -7.10
N GLN A 15 -36.24 29.34 -7.95
CA GLN A 15 -36.48 29.31 -9.39
C GLN A 15 -37.91 28.87 -9.76
N LEU A 16 -38.52 28.01 -8.95
CA LEU A 16 -39.91 27.57 -9.12
C LEU A 16 -40.93 28.68 -8.82
N LEU A 17 -40.54 29.75 -8.10
CA LEU A 17 -41.44 30.88 -7.87
C LEU A 17 -41.76 31.63 -9.18
N PRO A 18 -43.01 32.11 -9.36
CA PRO A 18 -43.34 33.02 -10.45
C PRO A 18 -42.40 34.24 -10.48
N SER A 19 -42.03 34.69 -11.69
CA SER A 19 -41.07 35.79 -11.88
C SER A 19 -41.42 37.05 -11.10
N VAL A 20 -42.71 37.36 -10.98
CA VAL A 20 -43.22 38.52 -10.21
C VAL A 20 -42.72 38.54 -8.77
N PHE A 21 -42.62 37.38 -8.10
CA PHE A 21 -42.13 37.30 -6.72
C PHE A 21 -40.62 37.41 -6.63
N ARG A 22 -39.89 36.83 -7.60
CA ARG A 22 -38.43 36.95 -7.69
C ARG A 22 -38.00 38.39 -7.98
N GLU A 23 -38.69 39.06 -8.90
CA GLU A 23 -38.41 40.47 -9.23
C GLU A 23 -38.69 41.41 -8.06
N ARG A 24 -39.73 41.12 -7.26
CA ARG A 24 -40.07 41.91 -6.08
C ARG A 24 -39.11 41.70 -4.90
N ASP A 25 -38.51 40.52 -4.79
CA ASP A 25 -37.55 40.19 -3.75
C ASP A 25 -36.16 40.80 -4.02
N ASN A 26 -35.78 40.92 -5.30
CA ASN A 26 -34.51 41.49 -5.74
C ASN A 26 -34.55 43.03 -5.84
N THR A 27 -34.73 43.70 -4.70
CA THR A 27 -34.87 45.17 -4.62
C THR A 27 -33.55 45.93 -4.65
N ARG A 28 -32.41 45.28 -4.34
CA ARG A 28 -31.06 45.87 -4.43
C ARG A 28 -30.37 45.39 -5.70
N ARG A 29 -30.18 46.31 -6.64
CA ARG A 29 -29.49 46.07 -7.91
C ARG A 29 -28.35 47.06 -8.07
N ASP A 30 -27.29 46.63 -8.76
CA ASP A 30 -26.18 47.52 -9.13
C ASP A 30 -26.61 48.49 -10.25
N GLY A 31 -25.78 49.50 -10.55
CA GLY A 31 -26.01 50.43 -11.66
C GLY A 31 -26.21 49.76 -13.03
N ASP A 32 -25.71 48.54 -13.24
CA ASP A 32 -25.91 47.69 -14.41
C ASP A 32 -27.11 46.72 -14.27
N ASN A 33 -27.96 46.92 -13.25
CA ASN A 33 -29.19 46.16 -12.99
C ASN A 33 -28.97 44.69 -12.57
N ASN A 34 -27.74 44.30 -12.22
CA ASN A 34 -27.43 42.98 -11.66
C ASN A 34 -27.81 42.88 -10.18
N ILE A 35 -28.19 41.70 -9.73
CA ILE A 35 -28.56 41.43 -8.33
C ILE A 35 -27.29 41.37 -7.48
N ILE A 36 -27.15 42.28 -6.50
CA ILE A 36 -25.96 42.33 -5.62
C ILE A 36 -26.10 41.36 -4.44
N GLU A 37 -27.31 41.22 -3.89
CA GLU A 37 -27.57 40.44 -2.68
C GLU A 37 -28.92 39.72 -2.83
N LYS A 38 -28.97 38.43 -2.51
CA LYS A 38 -30.22 37.64 -2.48
C LYS A 38 -31.19 38.29 -1.46
N GLY A 39 -32.44 38.51 -1.87
CA GLY A 39 -33.49 39.08 -1.01
C GLY A 39 -33.88 38.20 0.17
N ASP A 40 -34.71 38.73 1.08
CA ASP A 40 -35.11 38.00 2.30
C ASP A 40 -35.94 36.75 1.98
N LEU A 41 -36.73 36.74 0.91
CA LEU A 41 -37.47 35.56 0.47
C LEU A 41 -36.52 34.50 -0.10
N ALA A 42 -35.51 34.91 -0.88
CA ALA A 42 -34.46 34.01 -1.35
C ALA A 42 -33.68 33.41 -0.18
N LYS A 43 -33.32 34.20 0.84
CA LYS A 43 -32.65 33.69 2.06
C LYS A 43 -33.54 32.74 2.86
N TYR A 44 -34.83 33.05 3.00
CA TYR A 44 -35.79 32.16 3.64
C TYR A 44 -35.94 30.84 2.89
N LEU A 45 -36.09 30.87 1.56
CA LEU A 45 -36.18 29.66 0.75
C LEU A 45 -34.87 28.88 0.72
N GLN A 46 -33.72 29.55 0.77
CA GLN A 46 -32.42 28.91 0.94
C GLN A 46 -32.38 28.12 2.24
N ALA A 47 -32.75 28.72 3.38
CA ALA A 47 -32.75 28.03 4.67
C ALA A 47 -33.71 26.81 4.70
N ASN A 48 -34.89 26.92 4.07
CA ASN A 48 -35.81 25.78 3.93
C ASN A 48 -35.25 24.73 2.96
N GLY A 49 -34.61 25.16 1.88
CA GLY A 49 -33.95 24.33 0.90
C GLY A 49 -32.79 23.54 1.51
N ASP A 50 -31.94 24.17 2.31
CA ASP A 50 -30.83 23.53 3.01
C ASP A 50 -31.34 22.39 3.92
N LEU A 51 -32.44 22.63 4.66
CA LEU A 51 -33.09 21.58 5.45
C LEU A 51 -33.64 20.44 4.57
N LEU A 52 -34.31 20.75 3.47
CA LEU A 52 -34.83 19.74 2.55
C LEU A 52 -33.70 18.95 1.87
N THR A 53 -32.59 19.61 1.56
CA THR A 53 -31.38 18.99 1.02
C THR A 53 -30.84 17.99 2.02
N GLN A 54 -30.71 18.35 3.30
CA GLN A 54 -30.29 17.42 4.35
C GLN A 54 -31.23 16.23 4.48
N ILE A 55 -32.55 16.46 4.47
CA ILE A 55 -33.55 15.37 4.52
C ILE A 55 -33.40 14.45 3.31
N TYR A 56 -33.28 15.01 2.11
CA TYR A 56 -33.12 14.27 0.87
C TYR A 56 -31.88 13.38 0.91
N TYR A 57 -30.72 13.93 1.27
CA TYR A 57 -29.47 13.15 1.38
C TYR A 57 -29.53 12.12 2.51
N THR A 58 -30.25 12.39 3.60
CA THR A 58 -30.47 11.42 4.68
C THR A 58 -31.29 10.22 4.20
N VAL A 59 -32.41 10.47 3.51
CA VAL A 59 -33.25 9.40 2.94
C VAL A 59 -32.50 8.61 1.86
N LYS A 60 -31.70 9.31 1.06
CA LYS A 60 -30.86 8.70 0.04
C LYS A 60 -29.78 7.80 0.64
N GLN A 61 -29.10 8.27 1.70
CA GLN A 61 -28.15 7.44 2.45
C GLN A 61 -28.86 6.23 3.05
N GLN A 62 -30.05 6.38 3.63
CA GLN A 62 -30.83 5.27 4.17
C GLN A 62 -31.18 4.20 3.10
N LEU A 63 -31.38 4.61 1.84
CA LEU A 63 -31.55 3.68 0.73
C LEU A 63 -30.26 2.91 0.46
N TYR A 64 -29.12 3.60 0.43
CA TYR A 64 -27.80 3.01 0.18
C TYR A 64 -27.29 2.15 1.34
N ASP A 65 -27.76 2.40 2.55
CA ASP A 65 -27.47 1.60 3.75
C ASP A 65 -27.89 0.13 3.67
N ASN A 66 -28.70 -0.24 2.68
CA ASN A 66 -29.08 -1.64 2.44
C ASN A 66 -28.05 -2.42 1.61
N PHE A 67 -27.04 -1.74 1.03
CA PHE A 67 -26.08 -2.33 0.11
C PHE A 67 -24.67 -2.28 0.73
N PRO A 68 -24.14 -3.42 1.20
CA PRO A 68 -22.82 -3.45 1.83
C PRO A 68 -21.67 -3.26 0.82
N ASP A 69 -21.91 -3.61 -0.43
CA ASP A 69 -21.01 -3.49 -1.57
C ASP A 69 -20.87 -2.04 -2.07
N GLU A 70 -19.75 -1.75 -2.72
CA GLU A 70 -19.53 -0.45 -3.36
C GLU A 70 -20.05 -0.49 -4.80
N ALA A 71 -21.13 0.22 -5.07
CA ALA A 71 -21.67 0.40 -6.43
C ALA A 71 -21.17 1.69 -7.12
N GLY A 72 -20.15 2.35 -6.55
CA GLY A 72 -19.56 3.59 -7.05
C GLY A 72 -20.34 4.85 -6.64
N LEU A 73 -20.19 5.92 -7.42
CA LEU A 73 -20.87 7.19 -7.20
C LEU A 73 -22.14 7.29 -8.05
N ASP A 74 -23.21 7.84 -7.46
CA ASP A 74 -24.41 8.14 -8.22
C ASP A 74 -24.29 9.44 -9.06
N SER A 75 -25.37 9.78 -9.78
CA SER A 75 -25.42 10.98 -10.64
C SER A 75 -25.17 12.31 -9.89
N GLU A 76 -25.36 12.32 -8.58
CA GLU A 76 -25.16 13.47 -7.69
C GLU A 76 -23.83 13.42 -6.93
N GLY A 77 -23.03 12.37 -7.14
CA GLY A 77 -21.73 12.18 -6.51
C GLY A 77 -21.81 11.63 -5.08
N LEU A 78 -22.94 11.04 -4.67
CA LEU A 78 -23.02 10.31 -3.39
C LEU A 78 -22.58 8.85 -3.59
N GLU A 79 -21.82 8.31 -2.64
CA GLU A 79 -21.43 6.91 -2.61
C GLU A 79 -22.65 6.01 -2.46
N GLN A 80 -22.82 5.07 -3.40
CA GLN A 80 -23.87 4.05 -3.38
C GLN A 80 -23.43 2.87 -2.53
N SER A 81 -23.20 3.10 -1.24
CA SER A 81 -22.78 2.07 -0.29
C SER A 81 -23.30 2.35 1.12
N CYS A 82 -23.38 1.32 1.95
CA CYS A 82 -23.80 1.48 3.33
C CYS A 82 -22.75 2.23 4.15
N GLN A 83 -23.16 2.95 5.19
CA GLN A 83 -22.18 3.56 6.09
C GLN A 83 -21.28 2.51 6.77
N PRO A 84 -19.99 2.80 7.03
CA PRO A 84 -19.05 1.80 7.57
C PRO A 84 -19.48 1.16 8.89
N TRP A 85 -20.17 1.91 9.77
CA TRP A 85 -20.66 1.40 11.06
C TRP A 85 -21.74 0.31 10.92
N LEU A 86 -22.36 0.15 9.75
CA LEU A 86 -23.33 -0.90 9.47
C LEU A 86 -22.68 -2.25 9.11
N LEU A 87 -21.42 -2.25 8.67
CA LEU A 87 -20.72 -3.47 8.23
C LEU A 87 -20.72 -4.58 9.29
N PRO A 88 -20.46 -4.30 10.60
CA PRO A 88 -20.54 -5.33 11.63
C PRO A 88 -21.93 -5.97 11.78
N TYR A 89 -23.01 -5.24 11.47
CA TYR A 89 -24.37 -5.78 11.54
C TYR A 89 -24.69 -6.69 10.37
N PHE A 90 -24.23 -6.34 9.17
CA PHE A 90 -24.29 -7.24 8.02
C PHE A 90 -23.41 -8.48 8.22
N ALA A 91 -22.24 -8.30 8.83
CA ALA A 91 -21.35 -9.38 9.19
C ALA A 91 -22.02 -10.34 10.19
N ASP A 92 -22.66 -9.84 11.24
CA ASP A 92 -23.42 -10.67 12.19
C ASP A 92 -24.61 -11.39 11.51
N LEU A 93 -25.33 -10.70 10.63
CA LEU A 93 -26.44 -11.28 9.86
C LEU A 93 -26.00 -12.42 8.94
N LEU A 94 -24.84 -12.26 8.29
CA LEU A 94 -24.28 -13.23 7.35
C LEU A 94 -23.30 -14.22 8.01
N ASP A 95 -23.06 -14.08 9.32
CA ASP A 95 -22.10 -14.85 10.11
C ASP A 95 -20.65 -14.75 9.56
N VAL A 96 -20.23 -13.53 9.22
CA VAL A 96 -18.91 -13.23 8.67
C VAL A 96 -18.02 -12.69 9.78
N THR A 97 -16.89 -13.35 10.02
CA THR A 97 -15.81 -12.78 10.83
C THR A 97 -15.06 -11.77 9.98
N LEU A 98 -15.18 -10.47 10.30
CA LEU A 98 -14.42 -9.40 9.65
C LEU A 98 -12.97 -9.42 10.15
N VAL A 99 -12.01 -9.52 9.24
CA VAL A 99 -10.57 -9.55 9.57
C VAL A 99 -9.77 -8.48 8.83
N SER A 100 -10.27 -7.98 7.70
CA SER A 100 -9.67 -6.90 6.93
C SER A 100 -9.50 -5.64 7.80
N PRO A 101 -8.30 -5.02 7.78
CA PRO A 101 -8.03 -3.83 8.57
C PRO A 101 -8.69 -2.57 7.96
N ASP A 102 -8.97 -2.58 6.66
CA ASP A 102 -9.55 -1.47 5.92
C ASP A 102 -11.04 -1.69 5.61
N ILE A 103 -11.77 -0.58 5.43
CA ILE A 103 -13.21 -0.62 5.16
C ILE A 103 -13.53 -1.30 3.83
N ALA A 104 -12.74 -1.07 2.78
CA ALA A 104 -12.98 -1.69 1.47
C ALA A 104 -12.85 -3.22 1.54
N GLY A 105 -11.83 -3.73 2.23
CA GLY A 105 -11.69 -5.16 2.52
C GLY A 105 -12.88 -5.72 3.33
N GLN A 106 -13.31 -5.02 4.39
CA GLN A 106 -14.47 -5.44 5.19
C GLN A 106 -15.76 -5.52 4.36
N ARG A 107 -15.96 -4.58 3.43
CA ARG A 107 -17.08 -4.64 2.48
C ARG A 107 -16.99 -5.85 1.57
N ALA A 108 -15.82 -6.11 0.99
CA ALA A 108 -15.60 -7.25 0.12
C ALA A 108 -15.89 -8.58 0.84
N GLU A 109 -15.49 -8.68 2.12
CA GLU A 109 -15.79 -9.85 2.95
C GLU A 109 -17.30 -10.10 3.13
N VAL A 110 -18.07 -9.03 3.36
CA VAL A 110 -19.53 -9.11 3.52
C VAL A 110 -20.21 -9.42 2.19
N ALA A 111 -19.80 -8.74 1.10
CA ALA A 111 -20.37 -8.89 -0.22
C ALA A 111 -20.19 -10.31 -0.78
N ASN A 112 -18.99 -10.89 -0.62
CA ASN A 112 -18.65 -12.20 -1.17
C ASN A 112 -18.94 -13.37 -0.22
N ALA A 113 -19.42 -13.09 1.00
CA ALA A 113 -19.64 -14.08 2.05
C ALA A 113 -20.39 -15.35 1.59
N ILE A 114 -21.50 -15.17 0.86
CA ILE A 114 -22.33 -16.28 0.38
C ILE A 114 -21.59 -17.10 -0.67
N ALA A 115 -20.95 -16.43 -1.63
CA ALA A 115 -20.22 -17.09 -2.71
C ALA A 115 -19.06 -17.93 -2.16
N TRP A 116 -18.25 -17.36 -1.28
CA TRP A 116 -17.12 -18.07 -0.66
C TRP A 116 -17.56 -19.30 0.15
N ARG A 117 -18.70 -19.21 0.85
CA ARG A 117 -19.26 -20.36 1.58
C ARG A 117 -19.70 -21.50 0.66
N GLN A 118 -20.23 -21.17 -0.53
CA GLN A 118 -20.67 -22.17 -1.50
C GLN A 118 -19.51 -22.91 -2.17
N SER A 119 -18.37 -22.25 -2.34
CA SER A 119 -17.18 -22.79 -3.02
C SER A 119 -15.99 -23.03 -2.09
N LYS A 120 -16.25 -23.14 -0.77
CA LYS A 120 -15.24 -23.32 0.28
C LYS A 120 -14.27 -24.47 -0.03
N GLY A 121 -12.97 -24.19 0.11
CA GLY A 121 -11.89 -25.14 -0.14
C GLY A 121 -11.53 -25.36 -1.61
N SER A 122 -12.20 -24.70 -2.55
CA SER A 122 -11.78 -24.66 -3.96
C SER A 122 -10.68 -23.62 -4.17
N LEU A 123 -9.75 -23.88 -5.11
CA LEU A 123 -8.66 -22.93 -5.40
C LEU A 123 -9.17 -21.54 -5.84
N PRO A 124 -10.16 -21.40 -6.74
CA PRO A 124 -10.65 -20.08 -7.13
C PRO A 124 -11.26 -19.30 -5.96
N CYS A 125 -11.93 -19.97 -5.03
CA CYS A 125 -12.45 -19.33 -3.83
C CYS A 125 -11.31 -18.82 -2.92
N LEU A 126 -10.23 -19.59 -2.76
CA LEU A 126 -9.11 -19.21 -1.90
C LEU A 126 -8.32 -18.05 -2.52
N GLU A 127 -8.19 -18.02 -3.84
CA GLU A 127 -7.58 -16.93 -4.60
C GLU A 127 -8.41 -15.65 -4.47
N ASP A 128 -9.72 -15.73 -4.70
CA ASP A 128 -10.65 -14.61 -4.54
C ASP A 128 -10.65 -14.04 -3.11
N ILE A 129 -10.55 -14.89 -2.08
CA ILE A 129 -10.38 -14.44 -0.68
C ILE A 129 -9.07 -13.68 -0.49
N CYS A 130 -7.96 -14.20 -1.03
CA CYS A 130 -6.65 -13.55 -0.90
C CYS A 130 -6.64 -12.18 -1.58
N GLU A 131 -7.18 -12.07 -2.79
CA GLU A 131 -7.23 -10.81 -3.53
C GLU A 131 -8.19 -9.80 -2.86
N ALA A 132 -9.37 -10.24 -2.40
CA ALA A 132 -10.35 -9.38 -1.77
C ALA A 132 -9.91 -8.86 -0.39
N VAL A 133 -9.33 -9.71 0.46
CA VAL A 133 -8.89 -9.35 1.82
C VAL A 133 -7.53 -8.68 1.80
N GLY A 134 -6.61 -9.17 0.96
CA GLY A 134 -5.23 -8.69 0.87
C GLY A 134 -5.07 -7.43 0.01
N GLN A 135 -5.97 -7.20 -0.95
CA GLN A 135 -5.84 -6.14 -1.97
C GLN A 135 -4.53 -6.23 -2.77
N PHE A 136 -4.05 -7.46 -2.99
CA PHE A 136 -2.91 -7.76 -3.83
C PHE A 136 -3.18 -9.02 -4.64
N GLU A 137 -2.59 -9.09 -5.83
CA GLU A 137 -2.63 -10.28 -6.69
C GLU A 137 -2.02 -11.48 -5.96
N VAL A 138 -2.50 -12.69 -6.24
CA VAL A 138 -1.95 -13.90 -5.64
C VAL A 138 -1.97 -15.06 -6.62
N GLU A 139 -0.91 -15.87 -6.61
CA GLU A 139 -0.89 -17.15 -7.31
C GLU A 139 -0.81 -18.28 -6.29
N ILE A 140 -1.78 -19.20 -6.33
CA ILE A 140 -1.92 -20.24 -5.31
C ILE A 140 -1.42 -21.60 -5.82
N GLN A 141 -0.63 -22.29 -5.00
CA GLN A 141 -0.19 -23.64 -5.27
C GLN A 141 -0.42 -24.60 -4.10
N GLU A 142 -0.91 -25.78 -4.43
CA GLU A 142 -1.12 -26.86 -3.47
C GLU A 142 0.20 -27.53 -3.10
N GLY A 143 0.54 -27.55 -1.81
CA GLY A 143 1.81 -28.09 -1.32
C GLY A 143 2.04 -29.57 -1.63
N TYR A 144 0.97 -30.37 -1.77
CA TYR A 144 1.12 -31.78 -2.14
C TYR A 144 1.65 -31.98 -3.56
N LYS A 145 1.35 -31.07 -4.50
CA LYS A 145 1.90 -31.10 -5.87
C LYS A 145 3.40 -30.82 -5.89
N ARG A 146 3.92 -30.19 -4.83
CA ARG A 146 5.34 -29.83 -4.63
C ARG A 146 6.14 -30.90 -3.89
N ILE A 147 5.54 -32.04 -3.58
CA ILE A 147 6.21 -33.11 -2.83
C ILE A 147 6.63 -34.26 -3.73
N ALA A 148 7.83 -34.75 -3.45
CA ALA A 148 8.36 -35.99 -3.98
C ALA A 148 7.50 -37.18 -3.55
N ALA A 149 6.96 -37.93 -4.51
CA ALA A 149 6.25 -39.17 -4.26
C ALA A 149 6.83 -40.30 -5.12
N THR A 150 6.77 -41.53 -4.63
CA THR A 150 7.13 -42.69 -5.45
C THR A 150 6.01 -42.96 -6.46
N ALA A 151 6.36 -43.01 -7.75
CA ALA A 151 5.42 -43.39 -8.80
C ALA A 151 4.86 -44.80 -8.51
N ARG A 152 3.53 -44.97 -8.57
CA ARG A 152 2.91 -46.29 -8.45
C ARG A 152 2.69 -46.86 -9.83
N ILE A 153 2.98 -48.16 -9.96
CA ILE A 153 2.72 -48.89 -11.19
C ILE A 153 1.20 -48.96 -11.40
N GLY A 154 0.73 -48.52 -12.56
CA GLY A 154 -0.69 -48.52 -12.91
C GLY A 154 -1.45 -47.24 -12.59
N ASP A 155 -0.80 -46.22 -12.02
CA ASP A 155 -1.40 -44.88 -11.92
C ASP A 155 -1.54 -44.28 -13.34
N PRO A 156 -2.74 -43.85 -13.76
CA PRO A 156 -2.93 -43.24 -15.06
C PRO A 156 -2.22 -41.89 -15.12
N LEU A 157 -1.44 -41.67 -16.17
CA LEU A 157 -0.90 -40.36 -16.50
C LEU A 157 -1.88 -39.66 -17.45
N LEU A 158 -2.22 -38.42 -17.13
CA LEU A 158 -2.92 -37.53 -18.05
C LEU A 158 -1.98 -37.15 -19.21
N PRO A 159 -2.49 -36.88 -20.43
CA PRO A 159 -1.67 -36.44 -21.56
C PRO A 159 -0.79 -35.24 -21.19
N ALA A 160 0.45 -35.21 -21.68
CA ALA A 160 1.43 -34.17 -21.35
C ALA A 160 0.98 -32.77 -21.75
N ILE A 161 0.15 -32.67 -22.80
CA ILE A 161 -0.43 -31.42 -23.31
C ILE A 161 -1.32 -30.74 -22.24
N LEU A 162 -2.00 -31.50 -21.38
CA LEU A 162 -2.80 -30.94 -20.26
C LEU A 162 -1.93 -30.29 -19.18
N PHE A 163 -0.62 -30.47 -19.24
CA PHE A 163 0.37 -29.82 -18.37
C PHE A 163 1.23 -28.80 -19.14
N GLY A 164 0.79 -28.37 -20.33
CA GLY A 164 1.43 -27.28 -21.08
C GLY A 164 2.58 -27.72 -21.98
N ALA A 165 2.83 -29.03 -22.14
CA ALA A 165 3.75 -29.52 -23.16
C ALA A 165 3.21 -29.26 -24.57
N ASP A 166 4.10 -28.99 -25.53
CA ASP A 166 3.69 -28.70 -26.92
C ASP A 166 3.08 -29.92 -27.62
N GLU A 167 3.60 -31.10 -27.30
CA GLU A 167 3.15 -32.38 -27.85
C GLU A 167 3.02 -33.41 -26.72
N ASP A 168 2.23 -34.46 -26.99
CA ASP A 168 2.09 -35.56 -26.04
C ASP A 168 3.36 -36.43 -26.03
N LEU A 169 3.81 -36.82 -24.84
CA LEU A 169 5.05 -37.59 -24.68
C LEU A 169 4.75 -39.08 -24.76
N ASP A 170 4.65 -39.57 -25.99
CA ASP A 170 4.10 -40.90 -26.30
C ASP A 170 5.11 -42.08 -26.22
N ALA A 171 4.61 -43.28 -26.54
CA ALA A 171 5.40 -44.51 -26.51
C ALA A 171 6.47 -44.61 -27.63
N SER A 172 6.41 -43.78 -28.66
CA SER A 172 7.36 -43.79 -29.79
C SER A 172 8.68 -43.07 -29.46
N LEU A 173 8.65 -42.16 -28.48
CA LEU A 173 9.82 -41.40 -28.05
C LEU A 173 10.88 -42.27 -27.34
N PRO A 174 12.15 -41.83 -27.27
CA PRO A 174 13.18 -42.46 -26.44
C PRO A 174 12.82 -42.41 -24.95
N ALA A 175 13.31 -43.36 -24.15
CA ALA A 175 13.04 -43.43 -22.71
C ALA A 175 13.40 -42.13 -21.95
N ALA A 176 14.46 -41.45 -22.37
CA ALA A 176 14.87 -40.16 -21.80
C ALA A 176 13.86 -39.02 -22.05
N GLU A 177 13.16 -39.04 -23.18
CA GLU A 177 12.12 -38.05 -23.49
C GLU A 177 10.80 -38.41 -22.77
N LYS A 178 10.46 -39.70 -22.65
CA LYS A 178 9.32 -40.14 -21.83
C LYS A 178 9.46 -39.77 -20.36
N ALA A 179 10.68 -39.84 -19.84
CA ALA A 179 10.97 -39.43 -18.46
C ALA A 179 10.67 -37.95 -18.21
N ARG A 180 10.55 -37.10 -19.27
CA ARG A 180 10.18 -35.69 -19.14
C ARG A 180 8.72 -35.46 -18.78
N HIS A 181 7.88 -36.50 -18.88
CA HIS A 181 6.43 -36.38 -18.69
C HIS A 181 6.06 -35.60 -17.41
N PRO A 182 5.35 -34.45 -17.51
CA PRO A 182 5.07 -33.56 -16.38
C PRO A 182 4.35 -34.24 -15.20
N GLY A 183 3.44 -35.17 -15.51
CA GLY A 183 2.71 -35.95 -14.51
C GLY A 183 3.56 -36.94 -13.69
N LEU A 184 4.81 -37.21 -14.07
CA LEU A 184 5.65 -38.13 -13.31
C LEU A 184 6.15 -37.46 -12.00
N PRO A 185 6.11 -38.15 -10.85
CA PRO A 185 6.48 -37.58 -9.54
C PRO A 185 7.99 -37.60 -9.27
N TYR A 186 8.82 -37.31 -10.28
CA TYR A 186 10.27 -37.35 -10.10
C TYR A 186 10.83 -36.08 -9.48
N VAL A 187 11.92 -36.25 -8.75
CA VAL A 187 12.61 -35.18 -8.00
C VAL A 187 13.83 -34.67 -8.77
N THR A 188 14.37 -35.49 -9.67
CA THR A 188 15.58 -35.17 -10.43
C THR A 188 15.27 -34.14 -11.51
N VAL A 189 15.84 -32.94 -11.37
CA VAL A 189 15.70 -31.90 -12.40
C VAL A 189 16.40 -32.29 -13.70
N ASP A 190 15.74 -32.04 -14.83
CA ASP A 190 16.33 -32.16 -16.16
C ASP A 190 17.12 -30.90 -16.50
N PHE A 191 18.45 -30.97 -16.37
CA PHE A 191 19.36 -29.85 -16.62
C PHE A 191 19.37 -29.32 -18.06
N ARG A 192 18.76 -30.05 -19.01
CA ARG A 192 18.68 -29.63 -20.42
C ARG A 192 17.63 -28.55 -20.66
N TYR A 193 16.63 -28.44 -19.78
CA TYR A 193 15.47 -27.57 -19.97
C TYR A 193 15.25 -26.66 -18.77
N ALA A 194 14.75 -25.47 -19.03
CA ALA A 194 14.38 -24.51 -18.00
C ALA A 194 12.87 -24.59 -17.71
N SER A 195 12.53 -24.71 -16.43
CA SER A 195 11.17 -24.66 -15.91
C SER A 195 10.78 -23.20 -15.66
N ARG A 196 9.71 -22.73 -16.29
CA ARG A 196 9.23 -21.33 -16.22
C ARG A 196 7.75 -21.23 -16.58
N SER A 197 7.11 -20.14 -16.17
CA SER A 197 5.84 -19.74 -16.77
C SER A 197 6.07 -19.17 -18.17
N ALA A 198 5.12 -19.40 -19.08
CA ALA A 198 5.10 -18.79 -20.40
C ALA A 198 3.67 -18.44 -20.81
N GLN A 199 3.48 -17.28 -21.43
CA GLN A 199 2.16 -16.89 -21.95
C GLN A 199 1.68 -17.89 -22.98
N CYS A 200 0.40 -18.24 -22.90
CA CYS A 200 -0.26 -19.14 -23.83
C CYS A 200 -1.61 -18.58 -24.28
N ASP A 201 -2.19 -19.20 -25.31
CA ASP A 201 -3.56 -18.91 -25.71
C ASP A 201 -4.53 -19.36 -24.60
N ILE A 202 -5.67 -18.68 -24.48
CA ILE A 202 -6.71 -19.03 -23.50
C ILE A 202 -7.31 -20.42 -23.76
N ASN A 203 -7.23 -20.91 -25.01
CA ASN A 203 -7.69 -22.25 -25.39
C ASN A 203 -6.63 -23.34 -25.17
N ASP A 204 -5.41 -22.99 -24.72
CA ASP A 204 -4.43 -23.99 -24.30
C ASP A 204 -5.02 -24.76 -23.11
N PRO A 205 -5.09 -26.10 -23.15
CA PRO A 205 -5.73 -26.87 -22.09
C PRO A 205 -5.02 -26.78 -20.74
N ALA A 206 -3.78 -26.28 -20.71
CA ALA A 206 -3.01 -26.02 -19.50
C ALA A 206 -2.96 -24.53 -19.12
N ALA A 207 -3.77 -23.69 -19.77
CA ALA A 207 -3.85 -22.27 -19.46
C ALA A 207 -4.36 -22.05 -18.02
N ILE A 208 -3.60 -21.25 -17.29
CA ILE A 208 -3.94 -20.67 -15.99
C ILE A 208 -4.11 -19.17 -16.25
N THR A 209 -5.15 -18.59 -15.66
CA THR A 209 -5.44 -17.17 -15.76
C THR A 209 -5.18 -16.55 -14.39
N SER A 210 -4.21 -15.65 -14.31
CA SER A 210 -3.89 -14.91 -13.09
C SER A 210 -3.80 -13.42 -13.41
N ASN A 211 -4.04 -12.56 -12.43
CA ASN A 211 -3.73 -11.14 -12.53
C ASN A 211 -2.23 -10.95 -12.24
N ILE A 212 -1.53 -10.31 -13.18
CA ILE A 212 -0.10 -10.01 -13.09
C ILE A 212 0.11 -8.57 -13.54
N ASP A 213 0.58 -7.71 -12.64
CA ASP A 213 0.83 -6.27 -12.92
C ASP A 213 -0.44 -5.55 -13.41
N ASN A 214 -1.56 -5.78 -12.72
CA ASN A 214 -2.91 -5.26 -13.02
C ASN A 214 -3.44 -5.69 -14.39
N SER A 215 -2.87 -6.73 -14.99
CA SER A 215 -3.29 -7.27 -16.27
C SER A 215 -3.65 -8.74 -16.11
N GLN A 216 -4.81 -9.14 -16.63
CA GLN A 216 -5.17 -10.54 -16.68
C GLN A 216 -4.34 -11.26 -17.74
N VAL A 217 -3.51 -12.23 -17.32
CA VAL A 217 -2.58 -12.94 -18.20
C VAL A 217 -2.89 -14.43 -18.18
N ASN A 218 -2.98 -15.01 -19.37
CA ASN A 218 -3.06 -16.45 -19.56
C ASN A 218 -1.66 -17.02 -19.75
N TRP A 219 -1.28 -17.99 -18.93
CA TRP A 219 0.03 -18.62 -18.96
C TRP A 219 -0.05 -20.11 -18.62
N CYS A 220 0.97 -20.86 -19.03
CA CYS A 220 1.11 -22.27 -18.67
C CYS A 220 2.54 -22.54 -18.19
N GLN A 221 2.69 -23.59 -17.37
CA GLN A 221 3.99 -23.99 -16.87
C GLN A 221 4.74 -24.84 -17.90
N GLN A 222 5.88 -24.34 -18.36
CA GLN A 222 6.76 -25.03 -19.30
C GLN A 222 7.78 -25.90 -18.57
N ASN A 223 8.07 -27.08 -19.12
CA ASN A 223 9.07 -28.02 -18.61
C ASN A 223 9.02 -28.19 -17.08
N HIS A 224 7.91 -28.69 -16.54
CA HIS A 224 7.65 -28.85 -15.10
C HIS A 224 8.81 -29.42 -14.27
N ASN A 225 9.64 -30.25 -14.88
CA ASN A 225 10.73 -30.91 -14.21
C ASN A 225 12.12 -30.42 -14.65
N GLY A 226 12.17 -29.36 -15.45
CA GLY A 226 13.40 -28.66 -15.79
C GLY A 226 13.98 -27.92 -14.60
N VAL A 227 15.10 -27.24 -14.82
CA VAL A 227 15.72 -26.38 -13.82
C VAL A 227 14.87 -25.12 -13.63
N PRO A 228 14.39 -24.81 -12.42
CA PRO A 228 13.58 -23.61 -12.20
C PRO A 228 14.40 -22.34 -12.49
N CYS A 229 13.89 -21.48 -13.37
CA CYS A 229 14.50 -20.17 -13.66
C CYS A 229 14.52 -19.27 -12.43
N PHE A 230 13.46 -19.33 -11.62
CA PHE A 230 13.26 -18.55 -10.41
C PHE A 230 12.99 -19.50 -9.24
N PRO A 231 14.03 -20.00 -8.55
CA PRO A 231 13.84 -20.93 -7.44
C PRO A 231 13.01 -20.32 -6.30
N GLY A 232 12.08 -21.11 -5.75
CA GLY A 232 11.20 -20.66 -4.66
C GLY A 232 10.13 -19.63 -5.05
N SER A 233 9.98 -19.34 -6.34
CA SER A 233 8.92 -18.51 -6.92
C SER A 233 7.70 -19.38 -7.29
N TYR A 234 6.59 -18.79 -7.72
CA TYR A 234 5.45 -19.55 -8.26
C TYR A 234 5.85 -20.37 -9.51
N GLN A 235 6.86 -19.94 -10.26
CA GLN A 235 7.32 -20.63 -11.47
C GLN A 235 8.18 -21.86 -11.19
N ASP A 236 8.74 -21.95 -9.98
CA ASP A 236 9.39 -23.17 -9.53
C ASP A 236 8.29 -24.13 -9.16
N VAL A 237 8.06 -25.19 -9.94
CA VAL A 237 7.12 -26.28 -9.61
C VAL A 237 7.84 -27.57 -9.22
N SER A 238 9.15 -27.48 -8.99
CA SER A 238 9.96 -28.66 -8.74
C SER A 238 9.60 -29.32 -7.41
N LYS A 239 9.65 -30.66 -7.41
CA LYS A 239 9.25 -31.48 -6.26
C LYS A 239 10.37 -31.54 -5.22
N ARG A 240 10.00 -31.59 -3.95
CA ARG A 240 10.91 -31.58 -2.78
C ARG A 240 10.52 -32.64 -1.76
N THR A 241 11.46 -32.98 -0.89
CA THR A 241 11.16 -33.79 0.30
C THR A 241 10.27 -33.01 1.26
N VAL A 242 9.43 -33.74 2.01
CA VAL A 242 8.56 -33.12 3.01
C VAL A 242 9.39 -32.37 4.07
N ASP A 243 8.96 -31.16 4.39
CA ASP A 243 9.55 -30.31 5.42
C ASP A 243 8.59 -30.14 6.59
N PHE A 244 8.99 -30.65 7.76
CA PHE A 244 8.19 -30.62 8.99
C PHE A 244 8.49 -29.42 9.90
N ARG A 245 9.38 -28.53 9.49
CA ARG A 245 9.69 -27.32 10.28
C ARG A 245 8.46 -26.40 10.27
N THR A 246 8.28 -25.62 11.33
CA THR A 246 7.24 -24.59 11.38
C THR A 246 7.48 -23.58 10.25
N PRO A 247 6.48 -23.31 9.39
CA PRO A 247 6.61 -22.29 8.37
C PRO A 247 6.64 -20.90 9.00
N GLY A 248 7.43 -20.02 8.39
CA GLY A 248 7.35 -18.58 8.59
C GLY A 248 7.02 -17.89 7.27
N PRO A 249 6.96 -16.55 7.23
CA PRO A 249 6.79 -15.82 5.98
C PRO A 249 7.91 -16.15 4.98
N GLY A 250 7.55 -16.43 3.73
CA GLY A 250 8.47 -16.84 2.68
C GLY A 250 8.91 -15.74 1.75
N ALA A 251 9.99 -16.01 1.02
CA ALA A 251 10.45 -15.17 -0.08
C ALA A 251 11.09 -16.00 -1.20
N SER A 252 10.82 -15.66 -2.47
CA SER A 252 11.48 -16.30 -3.61
C SER A 252 12.97 -15.96 -3.67
N ALA A 253 13.81 -16.79 -4.31
CA ALA A 253 15.24 -16.49 -4.42
C ALA A 253 15.52 -15.16 -5.15
N GLY A 254 14.66 -14.81 -6.12
CA GLY A 254 14.70 -13.53 -6.82
C GLY A 254 14.44 -12.35 -5.87
N PHE A 255 13.47 -12.49 -4.95
CA PHE A 255 13.19 -11.51 -3.91
C PHE A 255 14.42 -11.26 -3.02
N ILE A 256 15.06 -12.33 -2.57
CA ILE A 256 16.26 -12.26 -1.70
C ILE A 256 17.44 -11.60 -2.42
N SER A 257 17.58 -11.83 -3.73
CA SER A 257 18.62 -11.18 -4.52
C SER A 257 18.32 -9.71 -4.81
N ALA A 258 17.04 -9.37 -5.03
CA ALA A 258 16.58 -8.04 -5.40
C ALA A 258 16.59 -7.06 -4.22
N SER A 259 16.44 -7.57 -2.99
CA SER A 259 16.45 -6.74 -1.78
C SER A 259 17.78 -6.03 -1.52
N GLY A 260 18.87 -6.40 -2.21
CA GLY A 260 20.22 -5.83 -2.05
C GLY A 260 20.81 -6.04 -0.65
N THR A 261 20.02 -6.57 0.27
CA THR A 261 20.41 -6.91 1.61
C THR A 261 21.40 -8.06 1.50
N THR A 262 22.64 -7.79 1.90
CA THR A 262 23.42 -8.76 2.67
C THR A 262 22.73 -9.02 4.01
N LEU A 263 21.41 -9.31 4.00
CA LEU A 263 20.76 -10.02 5.08
C LEU A 263 21.55 -11.31 5.11
N ASP A 264 22.25 -11.52 6.23
CA ASP A 264 23.05 -12.70 6.50
C ASP A 264 22.36 -13.89 5.85
N SER A 265 22.94 -14.45 4.79
CA SER A 265 22.28 -15.44 3.92
C SER A 265 21.70 -16.62 4.72
N TYR A 266 22.19 -16.79 5.94
CA TYR A 266 21.68 -17.61 7.03
C TYR A 266 20.26 -17.28 7.55
N ARG A 267 19.85 -16.02 7.72
CA ARG A 267 18.50 -15.64 8.20
C ARG A 267 17.45 -15.80 7.11
N THR A 268 17.78 -15.46 5.86
CA THR A 268 16.87 -15.63 4.72
C THR A 268 16.75 -17.08 4.25
N ALA A 269 17.83 -17.86 4.28
CA ALA A 269 17.77 -19.32 4.11
C ALA A 269 16.96 -20.03 5.21
N ARG A 270 16.70 -19.34 6.35
CA ARG A 270 15.78 -19.82 7.38
C ARG A 270 14.33 -19.37 7.21
N ALA A 271 14.02 -18.45 6.29
CA ALA A 271 12.65 -17.99 6.04
C ALA A 271 11.84 -19.04 5.26
N ASN A 272 12.48 -19.72 4.29
CA ASN A 272 11.82 -20.76 3.49
C ASN A 272 11.86 -22.14 4.16
N LYS A 273 11.24 -22.25 5.33
CA LYS A 273 11.09 -23.51 6.08
C LYS A 273 9.63 -23.92 6.12
N GLY A 274 9.36 -25.21 6.18
CA GLY A 274 8.00 -25.73 6.38
C GLY A 274 7.04 -25.60 5.20
N PHE A 275 7.52 -25.16 4.02
CA PHE A 275 6.67 -24.87 2.86
C PHE A 275 6.26 -26.15 2.12
N PHE A 276 7.19 -27.10 2.02
CA PHE A 276 6.98 -28.34 1.29
C PHE A 276 6.31 -29.38 2.17
N HIS A 277 5.01 -29.21 2.43
CA HIS A 277 4.20 -30.15 3.22
C HIS A 277 2.82 -30.34 2.55
N PRO A 278 2.22 -31.55 2.54
CA PRO A 278 1.04 -31.81 1.71
C PRO A 278 -0.21 -31.07 2.18
N ARG A 279 -0.17 -30.55 3.42
CA ARG A 279 -1.21 -29.72 4.03
C ARG A 279 -0.85 -28.23 4.04
N LYS A 280 -0.05 -27.77 3.08
CA LYS A 280 0.26 -26.35 2.92
C LYS A 280 -0.37 -25.83 1.65
N LEU A 281 -0.92 -24.63 1.74
CA LEU A 281 -1.28 -23.82 0.60
C LEU A 281 -0.20 -22.74 0.47
N LEU A 282 0.50 -22.72 -0.66
CA LEU A 282 1.50 -21.70 -0.94
C LEU A 282 0.80 -20.57 -1.70
N CYS A 283 0.75 -19.39 -1.10
CA CYS A 283 0.14 -18.19 -1.67
C CYS A 283 1.27 -17.24 -2.07
N TYR A 284 1.60 -17.19 -3.35
CA TYR A 284 2.64 -16.34 -3.87
C TYR A 284 2.09 -14.95 -4.13
N THR A 285 2.71 -13.92 -3.55
CA THR A 285 2.25 -12.53 -3.67
C THR A 285 3.30 -11.68 -4.38
N PRO A 286 2.93 -10.67 -5.17
CA PRO A 286 3.87 -9.77 -5.82
C PRO A 286 4.68 -8.98 -4.78
N LEU A 287 5.77 -8.39 -5.26
CA LEU A 287 6.54 -7.43 -4.47
C LEU A 287 5.73 -6.15 -4.30
N GLN A 288 5.43 -5.81 -3.05
CA GLN A 288 4.86 -4.51 -2.70
C GLN A 288 5.87 -3.40 -3.05
N VAL A 289 5.52 -2.57 -4.04
CA VAL A 289 6.45 -1.59 -4.63
C VAL A 289 6.61 -0.32 -3.80
N GLY A 290 5.64 -0.01 -2.94
CA GLY A 290 5.61 1.21 -2.13
C GLY A 290 5.60 2.49 -2.97
N PHE A 291 6.37 3.51 -2.58
CA PHE A 291 6.44 4.79 -3.29
C PHE A 291 7.08 4.72 -4.68
N PHE A 292 7.85 3.67 -4.98
CA PHE A 292 8.69 3.61 -6.18
C PHE A 292 8.13 2.61 -7.20
N SER A 293 7.48 3.15 -8.24
CA SER A 293 7.08 2.35 -9.39
C SER A 293 8.24 2.15 -10.37
N LYS A 294 8.20 1.05 -11.13
CA LYS A 294 9.23 0.71 -12.14
C LYS A 294 9.28 1.71 -13.29
N ASN A 295 8.11 2.21 -13.70
CA ASN A 295 7.93 3.19 -14.78
C ASN A 295 7.13 4.39 -14.25
N PRO A 296 7.73 5.27 -13.43
CA PRO A 296 7.01 6.37 -12.82
C PRO A 296 6.63 7.44 -13.85
N VAL A 297 5.44 8.01 -13.69
CA VAL A 297 5.13 9.31 -14.32
C VAL A 297 6.09 10.34 -13.73
N SER A 298 6.75 11.11 -14.60
CA SER A 298 7.80 12.03 -14.17
C SER A 298 7.75 13.38 -14.82
N ILE A 299 7.81 14.43 -13.98
CA ILE A 299 7.82 15.83 -14.36
C ILE A 299 9.16 16.44 -13.92
N HIS A 300 9.69 17.38 -14.70
CA HIS A 300 10.89 18.15 -14.32
C HIS A 300 10.48 19.49 -13.71
N TRP A 301 11.16 19.92 -12.65
CA TRP A 301 10.84 21.17 -11.93
C TRP A 301 10.66 22.39 -12.83
N SER A 302 11.54 22.56 -13.81
CA SER A 302 11.49 23.69 -14.76
C SER A 302 10.20 23.79 -15.57
N GLY A 303 9.41 22.71 -15.64
CA GLY A 303 8.12 22.69 -16.34
C GLY A 303 6.95 23.20 -15.49
N ILE A 304 7.13 23.30 -14.17
CA ILE A 304 6.07 23.67 -13.21
C ILE A 304 6.46 24.83 -12.30
N GLU A 305 7.70 25.31 -12.38
CA GLU A 305 8.27 26.29 -11.45
C GLU A 305 7.59 27.66 -11.50
N SER A 306 7.00 28.03 -12.64
CA SER A 306 6.29 29.30 -12.85
C SER A 306 4.76 29.17 -12.82
N GLU A 307 4.24 27.98 -12.51
CA GLU A 307 2.81 27.71 -12.55
C GLU A 307 2.14 28.09 -11.22
N GLU A 308 1.03 28.80 -11.30
CA GLU A 308 0.21 29.22 -10.16
C GLU A 308 -1.22 28.73 -10.36
N ASN A 309 -1.79 28.07 -9.34
CA ASN A 309 -3.14 27.49 -9.43
C ASN A 309 -3.35 26.61 -10.68
N TYR A 310 -2.38 25.72 -10.93
CA TYR A 310 -2.31 24.85 -12.10
C TYR A 310 -2.80 23.44 -11.79
N GLN A 311 -3.44 22.79 -12.77
CA GLN A 311 -3.82 21.39 -12.65
C GLN A 311 -3.78 20.71 -14.02
N ASP A 312 -3.16 19.54 -14.09
CA ASP A 312 -3.26 18.60 -15.20
C ASP A 312 -3.69 17.21 -14.68
N ASP A 313 -3.53 16.16 -15.51
CA ASP A 313 -3.88 14.78 -15.14
C ASP A 313 -2.94 14.17 -14.07
N ASN A 314 -1.76 14.77 -13.84
CA ASN A 314 -0.69 14.20 -13.03
C ASN A 314 -0.41 14.99 -11.75
N ILE A 315 -0.59 16.31 -11.76
CA ILE A 315 -0.24 17.20 -10.67
C ILE A 315 -1.27 18.33 -10.52
N ARG A 316 -1.50 18.72 -9.27
CA ARG A 316 -2.22 19.92 -8.89
C ARG A 316 -1.34 20.83 -8.05
N ILE A 317 -1.28 22.10 -8.42
CA ILE A 317 -0.52 23.16 -7.76
C ILE A 317 -1.51 24.22 -7.29
N ILE A 318 -1.50 24.54 -6.00
CA ILE A 318 -2.35 25.59 -5.42
C ILE A 318 -1.43 26.62 -4.80
N THR A 319 -1.70 27.90 -5.07
CA THR A 319 -1.00 29.03 -4.48
C THR A 319 -1.99 29.92 -3.74
N GLY A 320 -1.62 30.33 -2.53
CA GLY A 320 -2.48 31.14 -1.66
C GLY A 320 -1.70 31.79 -0.52
N THR A 321 -2.41 32.22 0.52
CA THR A 321 -1.83 32.68 1.79
C THR A 321 -2.29 31.76 2.91
N THR A 322 -1.42 31.59 3.91
CA THR A 322 -1.72 30.85 5.13
C THR A 322 -1.06 31.52 6.32
N GLU A 323 -1.44 31.12 7.54
CA GLU A 323 -0.81 31.60 8.75
C GLU A 323 0.27 30.62 9.20
N TRP A 324 1.48 31.13 9.42
CA TRP A 324 2.59 30.38 10.01
C TRP A 324 3.33 31.27 11.00
N ASN A 325 3.59 30.74 12.20
CA ASN A 325 4.24 31.46 13.30
C ASN A 325 3.59 32.84 13.61
N GLY A 326 2.25 32.90 13.54
CA GLY A 326 1.48 34.14 13.79
C GLY A 326 1.59 35.21 12.70
N LYS A 327 2.18 34.89 11.54
CA LYS A 327 2.27 35.77 10.37
C LYS A 327 1.52 35.18 9.18
N GLU A 328 0.95 36.02 8.35
CA GLU A 328 0.41 35.62 7.05
C GLU A 328 1.56 35.51 6.04
N VAL A 329 1.76 34.31 5.50
CA VAL A 329 2.84 33.96 4.56
C VAL A 329 2.26 33.29 3.31
N PRO A 330 2.98 33.27 2.18
CA PRO A 330 2.58 32.50 1.01
C PRO A 330 2.46 31.00 1.31
N HIS A 331 1.53 30.33 0.63
CA HIS A 331 1.33 28.88 0.68
C HIS A 331 1.44 28.31 -0.73
N TYR A 332 2.27 27.27 -0.88
CA TYR A 332 2.46 26.53 -2.11
C TYR A 332 2.20 25.05 -1.86
N SER A 333 1.14 24.50 -2.44
CA SER A 333 0.78 23.09 -2.32
C SER A 333 0.96 22.37 -3.65
N TYR A 334 1.74 21.29 -3.64
CA TYR A 334 1.99 20.39 -4.77
C TYR A 334 1.42 18.99 -4.46
N LEU A 335 0.43 18.55 -5.23
CA LEU A 335 -0.24 17.27 -5.05
C LEU A 335 -0.07 16.40 -6.31
N GLY A 336 0.52 15.22 -6.16
CA GLY A 336 0.53 14.19 -7.20
C GLY A 336 -0.83 13.50 -7.31
N LEU A 337 -1.42 13.48 -8.51
CA LEU A 337 -2.72 12.87 -8.80
C LEU A 337 -2.61 11.43 -9.34
N THR A 338 -1.40 10.90 -9.43
CA THR A 338 -1.11 9.55 -9.91
C THR A 338 -1.33 8.49 -8.83
N ASP A 339 -1.65 7.25 -9.21
CA ASP A 339 -1.86 6.13 -8.27
C ASP A 339 -0.63 5.85 -7.37
N LYS A 340 0.57 5.96 -7.95
CA LYS A 340 1.84 5.95 -7.20
C LYS A 340 2.46 7.34 -7.19
N ALA A 341 3.35 7.59 -6.24
CA ALA A 341 3.97 8.90 -6.05
C ALA A 341 4.60 9.46 -7.34
N LEU A 342 4.23 10.71 -7.66
CA LEU A 342 4.69 11.40 -8.86
C LEU A 342 6.18 11.74 -8.75
N LYS A 343 6.98 11.33 -9.74
CA LYS A 343 8.43 11.58 -9.72
C LYS A 343 8.77 12.99 -10.19
N LEU A 344 9.18 13.85 -9.26
CA LEU A 344 9.73 15.18 -9.56
C LEU A 344 11.25 15.14 -9.71
N ARG A 345 11.72 15.53 -10.89
CA ARG A 345 13.14 15.55 -11.27
C ARG A 345 13.74 16.95 -11.20
N GLY A 346 15.01 16.99 -10.81
CA GLY A 346 15.80 18.21 -10.63
C GLY A 346 16.03 18.54 -9.15
N VAL A 347 16.90 19.50 -8.89
CA VAL A 347 17.16 20.07 -7.57
C VAL A 347 16.31 21.34 -7.45
N LYS A 348 15.69 21.55 -6.30
CA LYS A 348 14.89 22.75 -6.04
C LYS A 348 15.29 23.38 -4.71
N THR A 349 15.50 24.70 -4.77
CA THR A 349 15.74 25.55 -3.61
C THR A 349 14.63 26.59 -3.56
N PHE A 350 14.02 26.72 -2.40
CA PHE A 350 13.06 27.76 -2.08
C PHE A 350 13.70 28.76 -1.13
N ASP A 351 13.68 30.04 -1.51
CA ASP A 351 14.37 31.14 -0.83
C ASP A 351 13.40 32.09 -0.11
N GLU A 352 12.11 31.95 -0.34
CA GLU A 352 11.05 32.79 0.24
C GLU A 352 10.51 32.15 1.54
N GLU A 353 10.21 32.99 2.53
CA GLU A 353 9.52 32.58 3.78
C GLU A 353 8.08 32.20 3.44
N ALA A 354 7.80 30.89 3.34
CA ALA A 354 6.49 30.38 2.94
C ALA A 354 6.23 28.98 3.52
N VAL A 355 4.97 28.52 3.41
CA VAL A 355 4.60 27.13 3.71
C VAL A 355 4.57 26.34 2.40
N TYR A 356 5.42 25.33 2.31
CA TYR A 356 5.53 24.43 1.17
C TYR A 356 4.96 23.05 1.53
N GLU A 357 3.91 22.64 0.84
CA GLU A 357 3.21 21.38 1.08
C GLU A 357 3.37 20.45 -0.12
N PHE A 358 3.81 19.22 0.14
CA PHE A 358 3.95 18.17 -0.85
C PHE A 358 3.14 16.95 -0.44
N ALA A 359 2.31 16.46 -1.36
CA ALA A 359 1.51 15.28 -1.15
C ALA A 359 1.65 14.29 -2.33
N ASN A 360 1.87 13.01 -2.04
CA ASN A 360 1.99 11.94 -3.04
C ASN A 360 3.10 12.19 -4.08
N ILE A 361 4.28 12.61 -3.63
CA ILE A 361 5.40 13.01 -4.50
C ILE A 361 6.69 12.25 -4.15
N TRP A 362 7.41 11.85 -5.19
CA TRP A 362 8.76 11.31 -5.11
C TRP A 362 9.80 12.35 -5.57
N LEU A 363 10.59 12.84 -4.61
CA LEU A 363 11.74 13.73 -4.79
C LEU A 363 13.05 12.95 -4.84
N GLU A 364 13.58 12.76 -6.06
CA GLU A 364 14.81 11.99 -6.30
C GLU A 364 16.10 12.71 -5.89
N ASN A 365 16.06 14.04 -5.72
CA ASN A 365 17.22 14.86 -5.39
C ASN A 365 17.00 15.66 -4.09
N THR A 366 17.91 16.59 -3.81
CA THR A 366 17.83 17.47 -2.66
C THR A 366 16.73 18.52 -2.84
N LEU A 367 15.85 18.62 -1.85
CA LEU A 367 14.94 19.74 -1.64
C LEU A 367 15.53 20.64 -0.55
N THR A 368 15.69 21.94 -0.84
CA THR A 368 16.22 22.93 0.11
C THR A 368 15.19 24.01 0.36
N ILE A 369 14.88 24.29 1.62
CA ILE A 369 14.03 25.40 2.06
C ILE A 369 14.86 26.27 3.00
N LYS A 370 15.06 27.54 2.61
CA LYS A 370 15.88 28.46 3.41
C LYS A 370 15.14 29.02 4.61
N ASP A 371 13.85 29.31 4.45
CA ASP A 371 13.01 30.01 5.43
C ASP A 371 11.57 29.48 5.30
N GLY A 372 10.84 29.34 6.41
CA GLY A 372 9.47 28.83 6.42
C GLY A 372 9.31 27.34 6.75
N GLN A 373 8.16 26.78 6.39
CA GLN A 373 7.72 25.43 6.78
C GLN A 373 7.65 24.48 5.59
N LEU A 374 8.07 23.22 5.80
CA LEU A 374 7.87 22.09 4.90
C LEU A 374 6.85 21.11 5.46
N LYS A 375 5.77 20.85 4.72
CA LYS A 375 4.79 19.80 4.98
C LYS A 375 4.91 18.67 3.96
N LEU A 376 5.01 17.43 4.42
CA LEU A 376 5.09 16.24 3.58
C LEU A 376 3.99 15.24 3.99
N THR A 377 3.17 14.79 3.04
CA THR A 377 2.19 13.72 3.27
C THR A 377 2.30 12.66 2.18
N GLY A 378 2.61 11.40 2.51
CA GLY A 378 2.73 10.36 1.48
C GLY A 378 3.88 10.62 0.49
N CYS A 379 5.01 11.16 0.95
CA CYS A 379 6.12 11.55 0.08
C CYS A 379 7.34 10.64 0.23
N ALA A 380 8.10 10.48 -0.85
CA ALA A 380 9.42 9.86 -0.83
C ALA A 380 10.51 10.89 -1.14
N VAL A 381 11.38 11.21 -0.18
CA VAL A 381 12.36 12.31 -0.31
C VAL A 381 13.79 11.83 -0.10
N ARG A 382 14.66 12.02 -1.10
CA ARG A 382 16.05 11.56 -0.99
C ARG A 382 16.85 12.37 0.04
N LYS A 383 16.73 13.69 -0.02
CA LYS A 383 17.40 14.59 0.91
C LYS A 383 16.59 15.85 1.06
N LEU A 384 16.31 16.25 2.29
CA LEU A 384 15.72 17.54 2.60
C LEU A 384 16.64 18.34 3.51
N ILE A 385 16.70 19.64 3.26
CA ILE A 385 17.44 20.62 4.06
C ILE A 385 16.49 21.77 4.36
N VAL A 386 16.19 22.00 5.64
CA VAL A 386 15.39 23.15 6.09
C VAL A 386 16.25 23.96 7.05
N SER A 387 16.45 25.25 6.76
CA SER A 387 17.41 26.10 7.49
C SER A 387 16.77 27.06 8.50
N ASP A 388 15.44 27.07 8.57
CA ASP A 388 14.69 27.89 9.50
C ASP A 388 15.01 27.51 10.96
N PRO A 389 15.32 28.48 11.85
CA PRO A 389 15.70 28.23 13.23
C PRO A 389 14.52 28.15 14.22
N GLU A 390 13.28 28.13 13.76
CA GLU A 390 12.10 28.07 14.63
C GLU A 390 12.01 26.75 15.43
N LYS A 391 11.75 26.86 16.73
CA LYS A 391 11.79 25.74 17.70
C LYS A 391 10.45 25.47 18.38
N ASP A 392 9.52 26.42 18.33
CA ASP A 392 8.22 26.30 18.99
C ASP A 392 7.15 25.73 18.03
N VAL A 393 7.38 25.84 16.72
CA VAL A 393 6.51 25.33 15.66
C VAL A 393 7.35 24.45 14.72
N PRO A 394 6.85 23.29 14.25
CA PRO A 394 7.63 22.43 13.37
C PRO A 394 7.93 23.12 12.04
N VAL A 395 9.21 23.27 11.71
CA VAL A 395 9.68 23.73 10.38
C VAL A 395 9.64 22.60 9.36
N LEU A 396 9.65 21.35 9.83
CA LEU A 396 9.34 20.16 9.04
C LEU A 396 8.23 19.39 9.73
N ASP A 397 7.12 19.20 9.03
CA ASP A 397 6.01 18.36 9.43
C ASP A 397 5.84 17.27 8.36
N ALA A 398 6.16 16.02 8.70
CA ALA A 398 6.11 14.91 7.76
C ALA A 398 5.24 13.77 8.30
N LYS A 399 4.31 13.33 7.45
CA LYS A 399 3.40 12.23 7.70
C LYS A 399 3.50 11.17 6.62
N SER A 400 3.50 9.90 7.00
CA SER A 400 3.41 8.74 6.09
C SER A 400 4.44 8.83 4.95
N SER A 401 5.68 9.18 5.30
CA SER A 401 6.71 9.57 4.32
C SER A 401 8.00 8.78 4.49
N LEU A 402 8.62 8.43 3.36
CA LEU A 402 9.90 7.76 3.30
C LEU A 402 11.01 8.77 3.00
N ILE A 403 11.88 9.01 3.97
CA ILE A 403 12.91 10.04 3.84
C ILE A 403 14.28 9.42 3.99
N LYS A 404 15.20 9.68 3.07
CA LYS A 404 16.56 9.14 3.19
C LYS A 404 17.44 9.99 4.10
N THR A 405 17.35 11.32 4.04
CA THR A 405 18.16 12.23 4.87
C THR A 405 17.38 13.50 5.23
N ILE A 406 17.36 13.83 6.52
CA ILE A 406 16.77 15.03 7.12
C ILE A 406 17.90 15.90 7.70
N GLU A 407 18.01 17.14 7.22
CA GLU A 407 18.94 18.15 7.76
C GLU A 407 18.18 19.42 8.19
N VAL A 408 17.81 19.50 9.47
CA VAL A 408 17.07 20.61 10.10
C VAL A 408 17.81 21.07 11.37
N ALA A 409 19.07 21.49 11.21
CA ALA A 409 20.02 21.57 12.32
C ALA A 409 19.64 22.54 13.47
N SER A 410 18.77 23.53 13.22
CA SER A 410 18.39 24.57 14.20
C SER A 410 16.89 24.62 14.51
N GLY A 411 16.10 23.76 13.87
CA GLY A 411 14.65 23.84 13.90
C GLY A 411 13.97 22.64 14.56
N MET A 412 12.67 22.77 14.76
CA MET A 412 11.79 21.70 15.24
C MET A 412 11.27 20.84 14.09
N ILE A 413 11.28 19.52 14.27
CA ILE A 413 10.65 18.58 13.35
C ILE A 413 9.50 17.82 14.03
N GLN A 414 8.46 17.52 13.26
CA GLN A 414 7.39 16.60 13.61
C GLN A 414 7.33 15.48 12.56
N LEU A 415 7.44 14.24 13.01
CA LEU A 415 7.40 13.04 12.19
C LEU A 415 6.33 12.08 12.71
N GLU A 416 5.39 11.71 11.85
CA GLU A 416 4.35 10.73 12.11
C GLU A 416 4.37 9.67 11.01
N TYR A 417 4.37 8.38 11.38
CA TYR A 417 4.37 7.28 10.42
C TYR A 417 5.48 7.41 9.36
N CYS A 418 6.68 7.85 9.74
CA CYS A 418 7.77 8.08 8.79
C CYS A 418 8.86 7.01 8.90
N THR A 419 9.48 6.66 7.78
CA THR A 419 10.70 5.84 7.77
C THR A 419 11.88 6.71 7.34
N VAL A 420 12.90 6.84 8.20
CA VAL A 420 14.12 7.59 7.89
C VAL A 420 15.33 6.66 7.74
N LEU A 421 15.99 6.69 6.57
CA LEU A 421 16.98 5.67 6.22
C LEU A 421 18.41 5.93 6.72
N GLU A 422 18.88 7.18 6.72
CA GLU A 422 20.29 7.47 7.02
C GLU A 422 20.51 8.52 8.10
N VAL A 423 19.99 9.73 7.95
CA VAL A 423 20.35 10.83 8.87
C VAL A 423 19.10 11.58 9.31
N VAL A 424 19.01 11.81 10.62
CA VAL A 424 18.08 12.77 11.23
C VAL A 424 18.92 13.78 12.01
N LEU A 425 18.86 15.04 11.57
CA LEU A 425 19.47 16.18 12.21
C LEU A 425 18.38 17.18 12.59
N ALA A 426 18.15 17.37 13.88
CA ALA A 426 17.15 18.28 14.41
C ALA A 426 17.47 18.72 15.83
N GLU A 427 17.14 19.97 16.17
CA GLU A 427 17.35 20.50 17.51
C GLU A 427 16.20 20.14 18.46
N VAL A 428 14.97 20.14 17.95
CA VAL A 428 13.75 19.72 18.65
C VAL A 428 13.01 18.67 17.83
N VAL A 429 12.53 17.60 18.46
CA VAL A 429 11.88 16.48 17.75
C VAL A 429 10.55 16.08 18.37
N LEU A 430 9.51 15.95 17.57
CA LEU A 430 8.28 15.22 17.91
C LEU A 430 8.18 14.02 16.96
N ILE A 431 8.31 12.81 17.49
CA ILE A 431 8.38 11.59 16.68
C ILE A 431 7.40 10.56 17.23
N SER A 432 6.48 10.13 16.39
CA SER A 432 5.47 9.12 16.68
C SER A 432 5.42 8.08 15.56
N ASP A 433 5.33 6.80 15.91
CA ASP A 433 5.03 5.73 14.94
C ASP A 433 6.05 5.59 13.80
N CYS A 434 7.29 6.00 14.04
CA CYS A 434 8.33 6.10 13.02
C CYS A 434 9.36 4.98 13.10
N ILE A 435 10.00 4.68 11.98
CA ILE A 435 11.19 3.84 11.90
C ILE A 435 12.40 4.68 11.52
N LEU A 436 13.30 4.89 12.46
CA LEU A 436 14.57 5.59 12.25
C LEU A 436 15.67 4.54 12.21
N LEU A 437 16.34 4.40 11.06
CA LEU A 437 17.38 3.39 10.90
C LEU A 437 18.69 3.73 11.61
N LYS A 438 18.89 5.00 11.94
CA LYS A 438 20.11 5.54 12.53
C LYS A 438 19.80 6.40 13.74
N GLN A 439 20.84 6.66 14.52
CA GLN A 439 20.79 7.56 15.66
C GLN A 439 20.37 8.97 15.24
N ILE A 440 19.62 9.62 16.13
CA ILE A 440 19.13 10.99 16.00
C ILE A 440 20.16 11.90 16.67
N ARG A 441 20.57 12.95 15.98
CA ARG A 441 21.58 13.89 16.47
C ARG A 441 21.15 15.34 16.28
N LYS A 442 21.67 16.21 17.13
CA LYS A 442 21.43 17.66 17.09
C LYS A 442 22.21 18.34 15.97
N ASP A 443 23.48 17.99 15.79
CA ASP A 443 24.35 18.64 14.81
C ASP A 443 25.23 17.65 14.03
N ARG A 444 26.00 18.18 13.07
CA ARG A 444 26.82 17.36 12.15
C ARG A 444 28.13 16.87 12.77
N VAL A 445 28.59 17.53 13.82
CA VAL A 445 29.93 17.39 14.39
C VAL A 445 29.89 16.31 15.48
N ASP A 446 28.95 16.45 16.40
CA ASP A 446 28.79 15.57 17.55
C ASP A 446 27.61 14.61 17.36
N MET A 447 27.55 13.59 18.22
CA MET A 447 26.45 12.61 18.25
C MET A 447 25.46 12.93 19.38
N ASP A 448 25.43 14.19 19.81
CA ASP A 448 24.56 14.63 20.90
C ASP A 448 23.08 14.49 20.47
N PRO A 449 22.21 13.97 21.35
CA PRO A 449 20.79 13.85 21.06
C PRO A 449 20.14 15.26 20.94
N PRO A 450 18.94 15.34 20.34
CA PRO A 450 18.16 16.59 20.33
C PRO A 450 17.95 17.17 21.73
N GLU A 451 17.84 18.50 21.83
CA GLU A 451 17.72 19.19 23.13
C GLU A 451 16.36 18.94 23.79
N LYS A 452 15.28 19.00 22.99
CA LYS A 452 13.90 18.96 23.47
C LYS A 452 13.00 18.09 22.61
N GLY A 453 11.84 17.73 23.16
CA GLY A 453 10.74 17.15 22.42
C GLY A 453 10.29 15.79 22.96
N CYS A 454 9.66 14.97 22.12
CA CYS A 454 9.07 13.70 22.51
C CYS A 454 9.27 12.62 21.44
N ILE A 455 9.65 11.41 21.87
CA ILE A 455 9.69 10.21 21.02
C ILE A 455 8.82 9.12 21.66
N ARG A 456 7.86 8.60 20.90
CA ARG A 456 6.92 7.54 21.32
C ARG A 456 6.61 6.59 20.17
N TYR A 457 6.21 5.35 20.49
CA TYR A 457 5.77 4.34 19.51
C TYR A 457 6.71 4.18 18.31
N SER A 458 8.01 4.39 18.52
CA SER A 458 8.97 4.51 17.41
C SER A 458 10.16 3.59 17.59
N ARG A 459 10.78 3.23 16.46
CA ARG A 459 12.00 2.46 16.41
C ARG A 459 13.20 3.35 16.12
N PHE A 460 14.27 3.21 16.90
CA PHE A 460 15.56 3.86 16.62
C PHE A 460 16.74 2.99 17.11
N GLU A 461 17.95 3.23 16.59
CA GLU A 461 19.16 2.56 17.10
C GLU A 461 19.43 2.96 18.55
N PRO A 462 19.83 2.03 19.45
CA PRO A 462 20.14 2.37 20.84
C PRO A 462 21.07 3.58 20.95
N GLN A 463 20.63 4.58 21.70
CA GLN A 463 21.40 5.80 22.01
C GLN A 463 21.06 6.28 23.42
N GLU A 464 22.03 6.92 24.07
CA GLU A 464 21.80 7.56 25.35
C GLU A 464 21.09 8.90 25.12
N PHE A 465 19.96 9.09 25.78
CA PHE A 465 19.28 10.37 25.80
C PHE A 465 19.54 11.05 27.13
N ASN A 466 19.72 12.37 27.10
CA ASN A 466 19.67 13.20 28.29
C ASN A 466 18.20 13.29 28.73
N LEU A 467 17.72 12.26 29.44
CA LEU A 467 16.34 12.19 29.93
C LEU A 467 16.19 13.06 31.18
N GLY A 468 15.31 14.06 31.08
CA GLY A 468 14.89 14.83 32.24
C GLY A 468 14.08 13.97 33.21
N LEU A 469 14.44 13.98 34.49
CA LEU A 469 13.65 13.36 35.55
C LEU A 469 12.49 14.28 36.02
N ASP A 470 12.52 15.56 35.63
CA ASP A 470 11.53 16.59 35.98
C ASP A 470 10.71 16.98 34.73
N PRO A 471 9.37 16.86 34.74
CA PRO A 471 8.50 17.32 33.65
C PRO A 471 8.56 18.84 33.39
N LEU A 472 9.14 19.62 34.30
CA LEU A 472 9.35 21.07 34.14
C LEU A 472 10.65 21.41 33.40
N ASP A 473 11.57 20.45 33.27
CA ASP A 473 12.73 20.61 32.41
C ASP A 473 12.26 20.43 30.97
N GLU A 474 12.39 21.46 30.14
CA GLU A 474 12.13 21.44 28.70
C GLU A 474 13.17 20.55 27.98
N GLN A 475 13.30 19.28 28.36
CA GLN A 475 14.26 18.31 27.84
C GLN A 475 13.56 17.29 26.93
N LEU A 476 14.35 16.48 26.23
CA LEU A 476 13.85 15.40 25.37
C LEU A 476 13.28 14.24 26.21
N LEU A 477 12.01 13.91 25.96
CA LEU A 477 11.30 12.80 26.61
C LEU A 477 11.19 11.61 25.66
N VAL A 478 11.65 10.44 26.09
CA VAL A 478 11.51 9.19 25.33
C VAL A 478 10.67 8.21 26.12
N ASN A 479 9.52 7.82 25.58
CA ASN A 479 8.69 6.79 26.19
C ASN A 479 9.25 5.39 25.87
N GLN A 480 10.23 4.96 26.66
CA GLN A 480 10.92 3.68 26.51
C GLN A 480 9.98 2.46 26.49
N GLY A 481 8.80 2.54 27.14
CA GLY A 481 7.83 1.44 27.13
C GLY A 481 7.08 1.27 25.80
N SER A 482 7.03 2.32 24.99
CA SER A 482 6.40 2.32 23.66
C SER A 482 7.38 2.20 22.51
N CYS A 483 8.67 2.46 22.75
CA CYS A 483 9.70 2.44 21.72
C CYS A 483 10.40 1.07 21.66
N THR A 484 10.99 0.76 20.50
CA THR A 484 11.75 -0.49 20.31
C THR A 484 13.10 -0.22 19.65
N SER A 485 14.08 -1.08 19.95
CA SER A 485 15.38 -1.10 19.28
C SER A 485 15.54 -2.28 18.33
N ASP A 486 14.48 -3.07 18.14
CA ASP A 486 14.50 -4.22 17.24
C ASP A 486 14.89 -3.80 15.82
N MET A 487 15.57 -4.70 15.12
CA MET A 487 16.01 -4.43 13.74
C MET A 487 14.83 -4.67 12.78
N PRO A 488 14.35 -3.65 12.04
CA PRO A 488 13.36 -3.84 11.00
C PRO A 488 13.93 -4.66 9.86
N ASN A 489 13.14 -5.57 9.30
CA ASN A 489 13.49 -6.30 8.09
C ASN A 489 12.75 -5.64 6.93
N PHE A 490 13.47 -4.91 6.09
CA PHE A 490 12.90 -4.29 4.90
C PHE A 490 13.07 -5.16 3.66
N ILE A 491 12.14 -5.01 2.72
CA ILE A 491 12.21 -5.60 1.39
C ILE A 491 13.39 -5.02 0.61
N ASN A 492 13.59 -3.70 0.61
CA ASN A 492 14.73 -3.05 0.00
C ASN A 492 15.07 -1.77 0.80
N LEU A 493 16.30 -1.28 0.72
CA LEU A 493 16.76 -0.03 1.33
C LEU A 493 17.36 0.95 0.31
N THR A 494 17.49 0.54 -0.95
CA THR A 494 17.97 1.40 -2.02
C THR A 494 16.88 2.39 -2.40
N PHE A 495 17.05 3.64 -1.98
CA PHE A 495 16.12 4.72 -2.30
C PHE A 495 15.93 4.88 -3.82
N GLY A 496 14.68 4.90 -4.27
CA GLY A 496 14.32 4.98 -5.69
C GLY A 496 14.06 3.64 -6.36
N GLU A 497 14.31 2.51 -5.68
CA GLU A 497 13.96 1.17 -6.16
C GLU A 497 12.63 0.68 -5.55
N PRO A 498 11.83 -0.11 -6.29
CA PRO A 498 10.61 -0.71 -5.75
C PRO A 498 10.84 -1.51 -4.47
N GLY A 499 9.91 -1.37 -3.52
CA GLY A 499 9.96 -2.03 -2.21
C GLY A 499 10.89 -1.35 -1.20
N CYS A 500 11.48 -0.19 -1.53
CA CYS A 500 12.33 0.52 -0.59
C CYS A 500 11.54 1.02 0.63
N GLY A 501 12.02 0.67 1.82
CA GLY A 501 11.41 1.00 3.09
C GLY A 501 10.15 0.20 3.42
N VAL A 502 9.72 -0.75 2.58
CA VAL A 502 8.56 -1.61 2.83
C VAL A 502 8.95 -2.72 3.80
N LEU A 503 8.19 -2.92 4.86
CA LEU A 503 8.45 -3.96 5.83
C LEU A 503 8.20 -5.34 5.24
N TRP A 504 9.09 -6.28 5.55
CA TRP A 504 8.88 -7.69 5.27
C TRP A 504 8.12 -8.34 6.43
N ALA A 505 7.25 -9.29 6.11
CA ALA A 505 6.39 -9.99 7.07
C ALA A 505 7.15 -10.73 8.19
N ASN A 506 8.44 -11.00 8.00
CA ASN A 506 9.31 -11.61 9.01
C ASN A 506 9.97 -10.56 9.95
N SER A 507 9.48 -9.32 9.96
CA SER A 507 9.86 -8.32 10.96
C SER A 507 9.32 -8.69 12.34
N SER A 508 9.94 -8.15 13.41
CA SER A 508 9.49 -8.44 14.76
C SER A 508 8.10 -7.84 15.04
N GLU A 509 7.36 -8.49 15.94
CA GLU A 509 6.01 -8.03 16.34
C GLU A 509 6.04 -6.60 16.90
N SER A 510 7.10 -6.19 17.59
CA SER A 510 7.25 -4.82 18.09
C SER A 510 7.33 -3.76 17.00
N ILE A 511 7.55 -4.15 15.74
CA ILE A 511 7.59 -3.26 14.58
C ILE A 511 6.30 -3.42 13.76
N LYS A 512 5.82 -4.66 13.59
CA LYS A 512 4.58 -4.99 12.87
C LYS A 512 3.32 -4.46 13.55
N TYR A 513 3.32 -4.39 14.89
CA TYR A 513 2.19 -3.93 15.71
C TYR A 513 2.63 -2.88 16.74
N GLY A 514 3.71 -2.17 16.42
CA GLY A 514 4.39 -1.26 17.32
C GLY A 514 3.78 0.13 17.39
N ALA A 515 2.96 0.49 16.40
CA ALA A 515 2.30 1.78 16.35
C ALA A 515 1.29 1.96 17.49
N GLU A 516 0.93 3.20 17.79
CA GLU A 516 0.02 3.58 18.89
C GLU A 516 -1.36 2.88 18.80
N ASP A 517 -1.82 2.62 17.59
CA ASP A 517 -3.09 1.95 17.28
C ASP A 517 -2.96 0.42 17.12
N GLY A 518 -1.74 -0.13 17.28
CA GLY A 518 -1.44 -1.55 17.07
C GLY A 518 -1.10 -1.91 15.62
N GLY A 519 -0.96 -0.94 14.72
CA GLY A 519 -0.52 -1.14 13.34
C GLY A 519 1.01 -1.19 13.16
N GLU A 520 1.43 -1.22 11.90
CA GLU A 520 2.85 -1.26 11.55
C GLU A 520 3.49 0.13 11.66
N MET A 521 4.72 0.20 12.18
CA MET A 521 5.46 1.47 12.24
C MET A 521 5.98 1.89 10.86
N GLY A 522 6.17 3.20 10.66
CA GLY A 522 6.90 3.77 9.53
C GLY A 522 6.06 4.19 8.33
N ALA A 523 6.75 4.49 7.23
CA ALA A 523 6.24 5.19 6.04
C ALA A 523 4.99 4.57 5.39
N TYR A 524 4.76 3.27 5.58
CA TYR A 524 3.69 2.51 4.94
C TYR A 524 2.58 2.10 5.93
N HIS A 525 2.53 2.73 7.12
CA HIS A 525 1.49 2.49 8.13
C HIS A 525 0.07 2.57 7.54
N ASP A 526 -0.22 3.65 6.81
CA ASP A 526 -1.54 3.89 6.22
C ASP A 526 -1.91 2.88 5.11
N ASP A 527 -0.92 2.19 4.53
CA ASP A 527 -1.16 1.17 3.50
C ASP A 527 -1.59 -0.18 4.11
N LEU A 528 -1.35 -0.38 5.41
CA LEU A 528 -1.74 -1.55 6.21
C LEU A 528 -1.21 -2.87 5.61
N MET A 529 -0.04 -2.85 4.97
CA MET A 529 0.50 -3.96 4.18
C MET A 529 0.70 -5.23 5.00
N ILE A 530 1.18 -5.09 6.24
CA ILE A 530 1.40 -6.22 7.14
C ILE A 530 0.07 -6.75 7.68
N LEU A 531 -0.83 -5.85 8.10
CA LEU A 531 -2.14 -6.23 8.63
C LEU A 531 -2.99 -6.93 7.57
N LYS A 532 -2.94 -6.50 6.31
CA LYS A 532 -3.60 -7.18 5.18
C LYS A 532 -3.08 -8.60 4.98
N GLN A 533 -1.78 -8.83 5.12
CA GLN A 533 -1.20 -10.17 5.00
C GLN A 533 -1.66 -11.09 6.13
N ASP A 534 -1.67 -10.59 7.37
CA ASP A 534 -2.16 -11.37 8.52
C ASP A 534 -3.66 -11.65 8.39
N ALA A 535 -4.45 -10.66 7.96
CA ALA A 535 -5.89 -10.82 7.69
C ALA A 535 -6.18 -11.89 6.64
N VAL A 536 -5.37 -11.99 5.57
CA VAL A 536 -5.50 -13.07 4.59
C VAL A 536 -5.26 -14.44 5.23
N ILE A 537 -4.21 -14.60 6.05
CA ILE A 537 -3.92 -15.87 6.73
C ILE A 537 -5.06 -16.26 7.67
N ASP A 538 -5.54 -15.31 8.47
CA ASP A 538 -6.65 -15.51 9.41
C ASP A 538 -7.95 -15.87 8.66
N LYS A 539 -8.26 -15.18 7.56
CA LYS A 539 -9.44 -15.52 6.75
C LYS A 539 -9.33 -16.90 6.14
N LEU A 540 -8.19 -17.23 5.53
CA LEU A 540 -8.00 -18.52 4.86
C LEU A 540 -8.12 -19.70 5.83
N ALA A 541 -7.75 -19.53 7.11
CA ALA A 541 -7.89 -20.58 8.12
C ALA A 541 -9.34 -21.10 8.23
N ASP A 542 -10.33 -20.23 8.03
CA ASP A 542 -11.74 -20.60 8.04
C ASP A 542 -12.17 -21.33 6.76
N PHE A 543 -11.51 -21.09 5.62
CA PHE A 543 -11.91 -21.63 4.31
C PHE A 543 -11.09 -22.85 3.86
N LEU A 544 -9.98 -23.13 4.53
CA LEU A 544 -9.14 -24.27 4.27
C LEU A 544 -9.72 -25.59 4.85
N PRO A 545 -9.44 -26.75 4.22
CA PRO A 545 -9.74 -28.04 4.83
C PRO A 545 -9.01 -28.24 6.16
N VAL A 546 -9.59 -29.05 7.05
CA VAL A 546 -9.03 -29.28 8.39
C VAL A 546 -7.56 -29.73 8.34
N GLY A 547 -6.71 -29.00 9.07
CA GLY A 547 -5.28 -29.27 9.18
C GLY A 547 -4.43 -28.77 8.02
N PHE A 548 -5.01 -28.04 7.06
CA PHE A 548 -4.27 -27.24 6.09
C PHE A 548 -3.92 -25.87 6.67
N GLU A 549 -2.77 -25.35 6.27
CA GLU A 549 -2.30 -24.02 6.64
C GLU A 549 -1.85 -23.26 5.39
N ALA A 550 -2.25 -22.00 5.29
CA ALA A 550 -1.74 -21.10 4.25
C ALA A 550 -0.37 -20.54 4.65
N VAL A 551 0.46 -20.28 3.64
CA VAL A 551 1.75 -19.62 3.80
C VAL A 551 1.88 -18.58 2.70
N LEU A 552 2.07 -17.32 3.08
CA LEU A 552 2.38 -16.25 2.15
C LEU A 552 3.86 -16.26 1.78
N VAL A 553 4.14 -16.16 0.49
CA VAL A 553 5.49 -16.17 -0.09
C VAL A 553 5.65 -14.98 -1.01
N SER A 554 6.47 -14.01 -0.62
CA SER A 554 6.72 -12.84 -1.47
C SER A 554 7.55 -13.22 -2.70
N ASP A 555 7.09 -12.85 -3.88
CA ASP A 555 7.71 -13.22 -5.15
C ASP A 555 7.77 -12.06 -6.16
N VAL A 556 8.98 -11.58 -6.43
CA VAL A 556 9.24 -10.53 -7.44
C VAL A 556 8.90 -11.00 -8.86
N SER A 557 8.88 -12.30 -9.13
CA SER A 557 8.57 -12.82 -10.46
C SER A 557 7.10 -12.60 -10.86
N LEU A 558 6.21 -12.31 -9.90
CA LEU A 558 4.83 -11.89 -10.16
C LEU A 558 4.69 -10.41 -10.54
N ASN A 559 5.75 -9.61 -10.45
CA ASN A 559 5.72 -8.21 -10.94
C ASN A 559 6.04 -8.12 -12.44
N CYS A 560 6.22 -9.25 -13.12
CA CYS A 560 6.60 -9.29 -14.51
C CYS A 560 5.74 -10.31 -15.25
N ILE A 561 5.11 -9.84 -16.31
CA ILE A 561 4.37 -10.68 -17.24
C ILE A 561 5.30 -11.78 -17.80
N PRO A 562 4.88 -13.07 -17.78
CA PRO A 562 5.66 -14.16 -18.34
C PRO A 562 6.07 -13.92 -19.81
N PRO A 563 7.21 -14.44 -20.27
CA PRO A 563 7.58 -14.37 -21.68
C PRO A 563 6.61 -15.18 -22.55
N GLN A 564 6.50 -14.82 -23.83
CA GLN A 564 5.73 -15.64 -24.80
C GLN A 564 6.29 -17.06 -24.88
N LYS A 565 5.39 -18.06 -24.93
CA LYS A 565 5.73 -19.45 -25.22
C LYS A 565 6.44 -19.50 -26.57
N GLN A 566 7.70 -19.93 -26.55
CA GLN A 566 8.48 -20.13 -27.76
C GLN A 566 7.93 -21.37 -28.48
N ALA A 567 7.64 -21.23 -29.76
CA ALA A 567 7.13 -22.29 -30.61
C ALA A 567 8.17 -23.39 -30.89
#